data_AF-A0A9Q9II49-F1
#
_entry.id   AF-A0A9Q9II49-F1
#
_cell.length_a   1.000
_cell.length_b   1.000
_cell.length_c   1.000
_cell.angle_alpha   90.00
_cell.angle_beta   90.00
_cell.angle_gamma   90.00
#
_symmetry.space_group_name_H-M   'P 1'
#
loop_
_entity.id
_entity.type
_entity.pdbx_description
1 polymer ?
#
loop_
_entity_poly.entity_id
_entity_poly.type
_entity_poly.pdbx_seq_one_letter_code
_entity_poly.pdbx_strand_id
1 'polypeptide(L)'
;MEMTAAGPSFGATAGGAKPTRLVLTVAKGESTTPVRRRASLTCRPAGGSHKLARDACSALAKVGGDFARLQVTGGACTMQYDPVTVTAVGLWKGKRVDYRKTYGNACSLSTTTGPVFSL
;
A
#
# COMPACT_ATOMS: atom_id res chain seq x y z
N MET A 1 -2.63 -42.17 45.21
CA MET A 1 -3.09 -42.18 43.82
C MET A 1 -3.66 -40.79 43.54
N GLU A 2 -2.81 -39.76 43.46
CA GLU A 2 -2.10 -39.34 42.24
C GLU A 2 -3.02 -39.18 41.03
N MET A 3 -3.20 -37.93 40.60
CA MET A 3 -3.08 -37.54 39.19
C MET A 3 -2.93 -36.01 39.08
N THR A 4 -1.76 -35.63 38.57
CA THR A 4 -1.39 -34.47 37.73
C THR A 4 -2.54 -33.96 36.82
N ALA A 5 -2.59 -32.75 36.24
CA ALA A 5 -1.73 -31.57 36.08
C ALA A 5 -2.59 -30.47 35.39
N ALA A 6 -2.09 -29.23 35.31
CA ALA A 6 -2.02 -28.41 34.08
C ALA A 6 -1.74 -26.95 34.47
N GLY A 7 -0.47 -26.54 34.41
CA GLY A 7 -0.09 -25.13 34.51
C GLY A 7 -0.52 -24.37 33.24
N PRO A 8 -0.84 -23.06 33.34
CA PRO A 8 -1.20 -22.27 32.18
C PRO A 8 0.00 -22.14 31.23
N SER A 9 -0.19 -22.58 29.98
CA SER A 9 0.76 -22.34 28.90
C SER A 9 0.58 -20.90 28.42
N PHE A 10 1.58 -20.06 28.66
CA PHE A 10 1.62 -18.72 28.06
C PHE A 10 1.83 -18.88 26.55
N GLY A 11 0.80 -18.58 25.77
CA GLY A 11 0.89 -18.53 24.32
C GLY A 11 2.00 -17.56 23.90
N ALA A 12 2.84 -18.00 22.96
CA ALA A 12 3.90 -17.19 22.39
C ALA A 12 3.35 -15.82 21.98
N THR A 13 3.92 -14.75 22.55
CA THR A 13 3.72 -13.41 22.03
C THR A 13 4.22 -13.42 20.60
N ALA A 14 3.29 -13.36 19.64
CA ALA A 14 3.60 -13.04 18.27
C ALA A 14 4.43 -11.75 18.32
N GLY A 15 5.73 -11.85 18.01
CA GLY A 15 6.62 -10.69 17.93
C GLY A 15 5.92 -9.64 17.08
N GLY A 16 5.49 -8.55 17.72
CA GLY A 16 4.47 -7.65 17.19
C GLY A 16 4.85 -7.22 15.78
N ALA A 17 4.09 -7.69 14.79
CA ALA A 17 4.34 -7.33 13.40
C ALA A 17 4.34 -5.80 13.31
N LYS A 18 5.48 -5.22 12.91
CA LYS A 18 5.61 -3.76 12.85
C LYS A 18 4.47 -3.19 11.99
N PRO A 19 3.81 -2.11 12.43
CA PRO A 19 2.61 -1.63 11.79
C PRO A 19 2.91 -1.19 10.35
N THR A 20 1.97 -1.49 9.47
CA THR A 20 1.90 -0.91 8.13
C THR A 20 0.63 -0.09 8.06
N ARG A 21 0.77 1.23 7.96
CA ARG A 21 -0.33 2.19 7.88
C ARG A 21 0.07 3.30 6.95
N LEU A 22 -0.62 3.41 5.83
CA LEU A 22 -0.33 4.34 4.76
C LEU A 22 -1.57 5.16 4.43
N VAL A 23 -1.36 6.41 4.07
CA VAL A 23 -2.35 7.26 3.42
C VAL A 23 -1.91 7.43 1.97
N LEU A 24 -2.81 7.06 1.07
CA LEU A 24 -2.59 7.07 -0.37
C LEU A 24 -3.46 8.17 -0.97
N THR A 25 -2.90 8.98 -1.88
CA THR A 25 -3.66 10.01 -2.58
C THR A 25 -3.38 10.01 -4.08
N VAL A 26 -4.37 10.49 -4.84
CA VAL A 26 -4.28 10.75 -6.28
C VAL A 26 -4.81 12.16 -6.53
N ALA A 27 -4.02 12.98 -7.21
CA ALA A 27 -4.36 14.31 -7.68
C ALA A 27 -4.27 14.36 -9.22
N LYS A 28 -5.06 15.24 -9.83
CA LYS A 28 -4.96 15.52 -11.27
C LYS A 28 -3.91 16.61 -11.49
N GLY A 29 -3.09 16.47 -12.52
CA GLY A 29 -1.99 17.38 -12.81
C GLY A 29 -0.67 16.92 -12.18
N GLU A 30 0.31 17.82 -12.22
CA GLU A 30 1.66 17.62 -11.68
C GLU A 30 1.77 18.04 -10.20
N SER A 31 0.73 18.70 -9.69
CA SER A 31 0.59 19.05 -8.27
C SER A 31 0.00 17.90 -7.46
N THR A 32 0.32 17.84 -6.17
CA THR A 32 -0.34 16.93 -5.21
C THR A 32 -1.69 17.46 -4.74
N THR A 33 -2.03 18.69 -5.11
CA THR A 33 -3.29 19.35 -4.76
C THR A 33 -3.95 19.96 -6.00
N PRO A 34 -5.30 20.02 -6.04
CA PRO A 34 -6.23 19.42 -5.08
C PRO A 34 -6.28 17.88 -5.18
N VAL A 35 -6.34 17.22 -4.03
CA VAL A 35 -6.49 15.75 -3.95
C VAL A 35 -7.86 15.35 -4.50
N ARG A 36 -7.88 14.39 -5.43
CA ARG A 36 -9.11 13.87 -6.04
C ARG A 36 -9.57 12.58 -5.39
N ARG A 37 -8.64 11.71 -5.02
CA ARG A 37 -8.94 10.46 -4.30
C ARG A 37 -7.97 10.27 -3.15
N ARG A 38 -8.46 9.66 -2.07
CA ARG A 38 -7.70 9.39 -0.85
C ARG A 38 -8.18 8.09 -0.24
N ALA A 39 -7.26 7.26 0.24
CA ALA A 39 -7.59 6.09 1.03
C ALA A 39 -6.55 5.83 2.11
N SER A 40 -6.98 5.18 3.20
CA SER A 40 -6.08 4.56 4.16
C SER A 40 -5.85 3.10 3.80
N LEU A 41 -4.62 2.63 3.98
CA LEU A 41 -4.22 1.24 3.77
C LEU A 41 -3.50 0.72 5.02
N THR A 42 -3.99 -0.36 5.58
CA THR A 42 -3.32 -1.11 6.65
C THR A 42 -2.98 -2.51 6.14
N CYS A 43 -1.80 -3.03 6.48
CA CYS A 43 -1.39 -4.39 6.10
C CYS A 43 -1.02 -5.21 7.35
N ARG A 44 -1.85 -6.22 7.65
CA ARG A 44 -1.87 -7.13 8.83
C ARG A 44 -2.73 -6.63 10.02
N PRO A 45 -4.06 -6.88 9.99
CA PRO A 45 -4.83 -7.40 8.85
C PRO A 45 -4.94 -6.38 7.72
N ALA A 46 -5.18 -6.83 6.49
CA ALA A 46 -5.38 -5.93 5.35
C ALA A 46 -6.72 -5.18 5.51
N GLY A 47 -6.72 -3.85 5.42
CA GLY A 47 -7.92 -3.04 5.61
C GLY A 47 -7.67 -1.54 5.45
N GLY A 48 -8.59 -0.74 6.00
CA GLY A 48 -8.67 0.71 5.76
C GLY A 48 -9.76 1.04 4.73
N SER A 49 -9.79 2.28 4.23
CA SER A 49 -10.77 2.70 3.22
C SER A 49 -10.39 2.33 1.79
N HIS A 50 -9.22 1.71 1.58
CA HIS A 50 -8.79 1.24 0.26
C HIS A 50 -9.60 0.01 -0.20
N LYS A 51 -10.41 0.15 -1.25
CA LYS A 51 -11.31 -0.91 -1.75
C LYS A 51 -10.61 -2.24 -2.09
N LEU A 52 -9.37 -2.18 -2.57
CA LEU A 52 -8.54 -3.35 -2.89
C LEU A 52 -7.40 -3.58 -1.89
N ALA A 53 -7.66 -3.40 -0.59
CA ALA A 53 -6.60 -3.41 0.44
C ALA A 53 -5.73 -4.67 0.43
N ARG A 54 -6.34 -5.85 0.24
CA ARG A 54 -5.62 -7.14 0.17
C ARG A 54 -4.63 -7.18 -0.99
N ASP A 55 -5.10 -6.80 -2.19
CA ASP A 55 -4.27 -6.81 -3.41
C ASP A 55 -3.18 -5.75 -3.37
N ALA A 56 -3.49 -4.54 -2.86
CA ALA A 56 -2.51 -3.48 -2.65
C ALA A 56 -1.41 -3.91 -1.67
N CYS A 57 -1.77 -4.54 -0.55
CA CYS A 57 -0.79 -5.08 0.39
C CYS A 57 0.06 -6.19 -0.23
N SER A 58 -0.52 -7.06 -1.07
CA SER A 58 0.20 -8.11 -1.79
C SER A 58 1.21 -7.53 -2.78
N ALA A 59 0.80 -6.53 -3.58
CA ALA A 59 1.68 -5.83 -4.51
C ALA A 59 2.85 -5.15 -3.81
N LEU A 60 2.60 -4.41 -2.73
CA LEU A 60 3.65 -3.76 -1.95
C LEU A 60 4.56 -4.77 -1.24
N ALA A 61 4.04 -5.92 -0.82
CA ALA A 61 4.86 -6.97 -0.21
C ALA A 61 5.91 -7.53 -1.17
N LYS A 62 5.59 -7.69 -2.46
CA LYS A 62 6.52 -8.17 -3.50
C LYS A 62 7.74 -7.26 -3.68
N VAL A 63 7.57 -5.95 -3.45
CA VAL A 63 8.63 -4.93 -3.57
C VAL A 63 9.16 -4.45 -2.21
N GLY A 64 8.76 -5.12 -1.12
CA GLY A 64 9.21 -4.75 0.23
C GLY A 64 8.76 -3.36 0.69
N GLY A 65 7.70 -2.80 0.10
CA GLY A 65 7.19 -1.46 0.39
C GLY A 65 7.89 -0.32 -0.37
N ASP A 66 8.79 -0.65 -1.31
CA ASP A 66 9.42 0.33 -2.19
C ASP A 66 8.51 0.62 -3.40
N PHE A 67 7.80 1.75 -3.33
CA PHE A 67 6.86 2.16 -4.37
C PHE A 67 7.52 2.43 -5.72
N ALA A 68 8.80 2.80 -5.76
CA ALA A 68 9.51 3.08 -7.01
C ALA A 68 9.78 1.80 -7.82
N ARG A 69 9.76 0.64 -7.15
CA ARG A 69 9.98 -0.68 -7.76
C ARG A 69 8.68 -1.36 -8.21
N LEU A 70 7.52 -0.72 -8.04
CA LEU A 70 6.26 -1.27 -8.53
C LEU A 70 6.24 -1.33 -10.06
N GLN A 71 6.07 -2.54 -10.59
CA GLN A 71 5.83 -2.84 -12.00
C GLN A 71 4.83 -4.01 -12.04
N VAL A 72 3.57 -3.72 -11.71
CA VAL A 72 2.59 -4.77 -11.38
C VAL A 72 2.04 -5.47 -12.62
N THR A 73 1.64 -4.70 -13.63
CA THR A 73 0.93 -5.26 -14.79
C THR A 73 1.75 -5.11 -16.06
N GLY A 74 2.49 -4.00 -16.20
CA GLY A 74 3.02 -3.60 -17.51
C GLY A 74 1.88 -3.30 -18.49
N GLY A 75 2.22 -3.02 -19.75
CA GLY A 75 1.24 -2.78 -20.82
C GLY A 75 1.50 -1.52 -21.62
N ALA A 76 0.95 -1.48 -22.83
CA ALA A 76 1.01 -0.31 -23.69
C ALA A 76 -0.04 0.72 -23.27
N CYS A 77 0.37 1.98 -23.16
CA CYS A 77 -0.50 3.12 -22.93
C CYS A 77 -0.34 4.12 -24.09
N THR A 78 -1.40 4.88 -24.37
CA THR A 78 -1.32 6.02 -25.28
C THR A 78 -0.30 7.05 -24.77
N MET A 79 0.29 7.81 -25.68
CA MET A 79 1.22 8.90 -25.33
C MET A 79 0.52 10.22 -24.95
N GLN A 80 -0.82 10.24 -24.86
CA GLN A 80 -1.56 11.42 -24.41
C GLN A 80 -1.05 11.87 -23.03
N TYR A 81 -0.75 13.16 -22.92
CA TYR A 81 -0.37 13.79 -21.66
C TYR A 81 -1.62 14.33 -20.95
N ASP A 82 -2.01 13.68 -19.85
CA ASP A 82 -3.04 14.12 -18.90
C ASP A 82 -2.57 13.70 -17.49
N PRO A 83 -1.59 14.44 -16.91
CA PRO A 83 -0.80 13.92 -15.81
C PRO A 83 -1.61 13.66 -14.55
N VAL A 84 -1.16 12.67 -13.79
CA VAL A 84 -1.71 12.33 -12.47
C VAL A 84 -0.58 12.18 -11.48
N THR A 85 -0.70 12.85 -10.33
CA THR A 85 0.29 12.80 -9.26
C THR A 85 -0.25 11.99 -8.10
N VAL A 86 0.54 11.03 -7.63
CA VAL A 86 0.18 10.18 -6.48
C VAL A 86 1.12 10.42 -5.31
N THR A 87 0.62 10.22 -4.10
CA THR A 87 1.46 10.18 -2.90
C THR A 87 1.13 8.99 -2.02
N ALA A 88 2.15 8.47 -1.33
CA ALA A 88 1.99 7.53 -0.23
C ALA A 88 2.80 8.02 0.97
N VAL A 89 2.12 8.22 2.10
CA VAL A 89 2.75 8.71 3.33
C VAL A 89 2.37 7.81 4.50
N GLY A 90 3.34 7.48 5.35
CA GLY A 90 3.08 6.77 6.60
C GLY A 90 4.19 5.78 6.95
N LEU A 91 3.80 4.56 7.33
CA LEU A 91 4.71 3.51 7.75
C LEU A 91 4.48 2.23 6.96
N TRP A 92 5.58 1.63 6.48
CA TRP A 92 5.61 0.28 5.97
C TRP A 92 6.51 -0.58 6.88
N LYS A 93 5.90 -1.53 7.60
CA LYS A 93 6.59 -2.36 8.61
C LYS A 93 7.49 -1.52 9.54
N GLY A 94 6.97 -0.38 10.00
CA GLY A 94 7.69 0.56 10.88
C GLY A 94 8.73 1.46 10.20
N LYS A 95 9.00 1.31 8.89
CA LYS A 95 9.84 2.24 8.12
C LYS A 95 8.99 3.39 7.59
N ARG A 96 9.48 4.63 7.71
CA ARG A 96 8.81 5.80 7.13
C ARG A 96 8.74 5.67 5.61
N VAL A 97 7.57 5.98 5.07
CA VAL A 97 7.32 6.11 3.64
C VAL A 97 6.90 7.55 3.39
N ASP A 98 7.63 8.21 2.51
CA ASP A 98 7.26 9.46 1.86
C ASP A 98 7.54 9.27 0.37
N TYR A 99 6.48 9.03 -0.39
CA TYR A 99 6.57 8.75 -1.81
C TYR A 99 5.68 9.71 -2.57
N ARG A 100 6.21 10.26 -3.66
CA ARG A 100 5.49 11.07 -4.64
C ARG A 100 5.95 10.68 -6.03
N LYS A 101 5.01 10.55 -6.97
CA LYS A 101 5.34 10.39 -8.39
C LYS A 101 4.24 10.94 -9.28
N THR A 102 4.64 11.56 -10.37
CA THR A 102 3.75 11.98 -11.44
C THR A 102 3.85 10.98 -12.60
N TYR A 103 2.70 10.56 -13.11
CA TYR A 103 2.57 9.74 -14.30
C TYR A 103 1.98 10.58 -15.42
N GLY A 104 2.43 10.36 -16.66
CA GLY A 104 1.97 11.15 -17.80
C GLY A 104 0.47 10.99 -18.10
N ASN A 105 -0.14 9.86 -17.69
CA ASN A 105 -1.58 9.66 -17.72
C ASN A 105 -2.02 8.56 -16.74
N ALA A 106 -3.34 8.42 -16.57
CA ALA A 106 -3.95 7.42 -15.70
C ALA A 106 -3.65 5.96 -16.12
N CYS A 107 -3.49 5.69 -17.42
CA CYS A 107 -3.11 4.36 -17.89
C CYS A 107 -1.71 3.99 -17.38
N SER A 108 -0.73 4.88 -17.53
CA SER A 108 0.64 4.66 -17.04
C SER A 108 0.69 4.47 -15.52
N LEU A 109 -0.13 5.21 -14.76
CA LEU A 109 -0.28 4.98 -13.31
C LEU A 109 -0.81 3.57 -13.02
N SER A 110 -1.89 3.17 -13.69
CA SER A 110 -2.57 1.89 -13.46
C SER A 110 -1.70 0.69 -13.83
N THR A 111 -1.06 0.70 -15.00
CA THR A 111 -0.19 -0.38 -15.49
C THR A 111 1.07 -0.55 -14.64
N THR A 112 1.62 0.56 -14.11
CA THR A 112 2.80 0.53 -13.25
C THR A 112 2.47 0.04 -11.84
N THR A 113 1.41 0.59 -11.23
CA THR A 113 1.15 0.43 -9.78
C THR A 113 0.04 -0.57 -9.44
N GLY A 114 -0.73 -1.01 -10.44
CA GLY A 114 -1.82 -1.95 -10.31
C GLY A 114 -2.82 -1.55 -9.21
N PRO A 115 -3.06 -2.43 -8.21
CA PRO A 115 -4.08 -2.17 -7.20
C PRO A 115 -3.73 -1.04 -6.23
N VAL A 116 -2.46 -0.62 -6.14
CA VAL A 116 -1.97 0.25 -5.05
C VAL A 116 -2.59 1.65 -5.06
N PHE A 117 -2.82 2.25 -6.23
CA PHE A 117 -3.48 3.57 -6.34
C PHE A 117 -4.88 3.48 -6.96
N SER A 118 -5.45 2.27 -6.98
CA SER A 118 -6.83 2.02 -7.41
C SER A 118 -7.81 2.38 -6.29
N LEU A 119 -7.83 3.67 -5.92
CA LEU A 119 -8.66 4.26 -4.86
C LEU A 119 -10.11 4.43 -5.32
#